data_AF-A0A6P6GED5-F1
#
_entry.id   AF-A0A6P6GED5-F1
#
_cell.length_a   1.000
_cell.length_b   1.000
_cell.length_c   1.000
_cell.angle_alpha   90.00
_cell.angle_beta   90.00
_cell.angle_gamma   90.00
#
_symmetry.space_group_name_H-M   'P 1'
#
loop_
_entity.id
_entity.type
_entity.pdbx_description
1 polymer ?
#
loop_
_entity_poly.entity_id
_entity_poly.type
_entity_poly.pdbx_seq_one_letter_code
_entity_poly.pdbx_strand_id
1 'polypeptide(L)'
;MKLNPISYVPVLVDGELVIADSLAIILYLNEKYPHQHPLLPTDLHKKAINYQAASIVHSSIQPHQNQARYIEKEFGPDQKLPWLRYHIGKGFAALEKLLKDYAGRYATGDEVHLADIFLAPQLYAATKRFNIDMVVSW
;
A
#
# COMPACT_ATOMS: atom_id res chain seq x y z
N MET A 1 5.74 -24.33 -1.86
CA MET A 1 5.90 -23.50 -0.65
C MET A 1 7.36 -23.41 -0.17
N LYS A 2 8.37 -23.30 -1.06
CA LYS A 2 9.79 -23.29 -0.61
C LYS A 2 10.35 -21.90 -0.26
N LEU A 3 9.82 -20.83 -0.87
CA LEU A 3 10.39 -19.48 -0.75
C LEU A 3 9.63 -18.56 0.22
N ASN A 4 8.31 -18.69 0.32
CA ASN A 4 7.49 -17.99 1.31
C ASN A 4 6.55 -18.98 2.01
N PRO A 5 6.73 -19.25 3.32
CA PRO A 5 5.87 -20.14 4.09
C PRO A 5 4.39 -19.73 4.09
N ILE A 6 4.08 -18.44 3.98
CA ILE A 6 2.71 -17.91 3.97
C ILE A 6 2.06 -18.02 2.57
N SER A 7 2.83 -18.35 1.53
CA SER A 7 2.36 -18.45 0.12
C SER A 7 1.71 -17.19 -0.45
N TYR A 8 2.15 -16.04 0.02
CA TYR A 8 1.84 -14.78 -0.63
C TYR A 8 2.97 -14.35 -1.55
N VAL A 9 2.59 -13.58 -2.57
CA VAL A 9 3.50 -12.82 -3.42
C VAL A 9 3.51 -11.37 -2.94
N PRO A 10 4.60 -10.61 -3.16
CA PRO A 10 5.85 -10.99 -3.84
C PRO A 10 6.89 -11.67 -2.92
N VAL A 11 7.91 -12.23 -3.55
CA VAL A 11 9.17 -12.67 -2.94
C VAL A 11 10.31 -12.18 -3.82
N LEU A 12 11.32 -11.54 -3.22
CA LEU A 12 12.57 -11.17 -3.86
C LEU A 12 13.64 -12.22 -3.51
N VAL A 13 14.37 -12.69 -4.51
CA VAL A 13 15.59 -13.48 -4.34
C VAL A 13 16.76 -12.64 -4.81
N ASP A 14 17.72 -12.38 -3.92
CA ASP A 14 18.89 -11.54 -4.17
C ASP A 14 20.15 -12.27 -3.71
N GLY A 15 20.79 -12.98 -4.64
CA GLY A 15 21.83 -13.96 -4.33
C GLY A 15 21.28 -15.09 -3.46
N GLU A 16 21.85 -15.27 -2.27
CA GLU A 16 21.41 -16.27 -1.28
C GLU A 16 20.28 -15.76 -0.38
N LEU A 17 20.00 -14.44 -0.39
CA LEU A 17 18.97 -13.84 0.46
C LEU A 17 17.59 -14.00 -0.19
N VAL A 18 16.63 -14.47 0.59
CA VAL A 18 15.22 -14.57 0.20
C VAL A 18 14.40 -13.68 1.11
N ILE A 19 13.75 -12.66 0.54
CA ILE A 19 12.92 -11.70 1.26
C ILE A 19 11.49 -11.84 0.76
N ALA A 20 10.58 -12.20 1.65
CA ALA A 20 9.14 -12.11 1.40
C ALA A 20 8.58 -10.84 2.07
N ASP A 21 7.37 -10.46 1.69
CA ASP A 21 6.68 -9.21 2.09
C ASP A 21 7.13 -7.97 1.30
N SER A 22 6.16 -7.30 0.67
CA SER A 22 6.43 -6.15 -0.19
C SER A 22 7.07 -4.99 0.55
N LEU A 23 6.68 -4.72 1.81
CA LEU A 23 7.25 -3.62 2.57
C LEU A 23 8.72 -3.90 2.92
N ALA A 24 9.01 -5.11 3.39
CA ALA A 24 10.38 -5.53 3.68
C ALA A 24 11.28 -5.45 2.44
N ILE A 25 10.79 -5.95 1.29
CA ILE A 25 11.49 -5.87 0.00
C ILE A 25 11.79 -4.42 -0.39
N ILE A 26 10.79 -3.54 -0.31
CA ILE A 26 10.95 -2.12 -0.69
C ILE A 26 11.98 -1.42 0.20
N LEU A 27 11.94 -1.64 1.51
CA LEU A 27 12.89 -1.04 2.44
C LEU A 27 14.32 -1.57 2.22
N TYR A 28 14.47 -2.87 1.97
CA TYR A 28 15.76 -3.46 1.60
C TYR A 28 16.33 -2.83 0.32
N LEU A 29 15.51 -2.67 -0.72
CA LEU A 29 15.95 -2.06 -1.98
C LEU A 29 16.33 -0.59 -1.79
N ASN A 30 15.61 0.15 -0.95
CA ASN A 30 15.95 1.53 -0.59
C ASN A 30 17.32 1.63 0.10
N GLU A 31 17.64 0.70 1.00
CA GLU A 31 18.95 0.64 1.66
C GLU A 31 20.07 0.15 0.75
N LYS A 32 19.77 -0.79 -0.16
CA LYS A 32 20.74 -1.35 -1.11
C LYS A 32 21.14 -0.35 -2.21
N TYR A 33 20.23 0.52 -2.62
CA TYR A 33 20.45 1.49 -3.71
C TYR A 33 20.18 2.95 -3.28
N PRO A 34 20.84 3.48 -2.24
CA PRO A 34 20.46 4.73 -1.59
C PRO A 34 20.72 6.00 -2.42
N HIS A 35 21.51 5.91 -3.50
CA HIS A 35 21.95 7.07 -4.27
C HIS A 35 21.27 7.24 -5.63
N GLN A 36 20.45 6.28 -6.07
CA GLN A 36 19.77 6.39 -7.37
C GLN A 36 18.47 7.19 -7.21
N HIS A 37 17.55 6.71 -6.38
CA HIS A 37 16.26 7.34 -6.13
C HIS A 37 15.79 7.01 -4.69
N PRO A 38 16.06 7.87 -3.69
CA PRO A 38 15.65 7.61 -2.32
C PRO A 38 14.14 7.49 -2.21
N LEU A 39 13.64 6.39 -1.65
CA LEU A 39 12.20 6.19 -1.44
C LEU A 39 11.69 6.88 -0.17
N LEU A 40 12.56 7.54 0.56
CA LEU A 40 12.22 8.26 1.77
C LEU A 40 12.88 9.63 1.79
N PRO A 41 12.16 10.67 2.23
CA PRO A 41 12.74 11.99 2.40
C PRO A 41 13.77 11.99 3.54
N THR A 42 14.68 12.95 3.50
CA THR A 42 15.71 13.13 4.54
C THR A 42 15.12 13.65 5.85
N ASP A 43 14.11 14.52 5.77
CA ASP A 43 13.38 15.04 6.93
C ASP A 43 12.66 13.93 7.71
N LEU A 44 12.91 13.87 9.02
CA LEU A 44 12.40 12.81 9.88
C LEU A 44 10.87 12.83 9.97
N HIS A 45 10.25 14.01 10.01
CA HIS A 45 8.80 14.14 10.11
C HIS A 45 8.12 13.64 8.83
N LYS A 46 8.55 14.11 7.66
CA LYS A 46 8.04 13.62 6.36
C LYS A 46 8.30 12.12 6.14
N LYS A 47 9.40 11.61 6.68
CA LYS A 47 9.71 10.17 6.66
C LYS A 47 8.68 9.38 7.48
N ALA A 48 8.32 9.86 8.68
CA ALA A 48 7.28 9.26 9.50
C ALA A 48 5.91 9.25 8.81
N ILE A 49 5.55 10.34 8.11
CA ILE A 49 4.30 10.41 7.32
C ILE A 49 4.31 9.39 6.18
N ASN A 50 5.44 9.21 5.49
CA ASN A 50 5.59 8.18 4.45
C ASN A 50 5.38 6.77 4.99
N TYR A 51 5.97 6.44 6.15
CA TYR A 51 5.74 5.16 6.79
C TYR A 51 4.29 4.96 7.18
N GLN A 52 3.65 5.99 7.75
CA GLN A 52 2.26 5.90 8.17
C GLN A 52 1.32 5.70 6.98
N ALA A 53 1.50 6.45 5.89
CA ALA A 53 0.70 6.30 4.68
C ALA A 53 0.87 4.91 4.04
N ALA A 54 2.12 4.45 3.90
CA ALA A 54 2.42 3.12 3.38
C ALA A 54 1.81 2.01 4.27
N SER A 55 1.90 2.14 5.60
CA SER A 55 1.34 1.20 6.56
C SER A 55 -0.20 1.16 6.52
N ILE A 56 -0.88 2.30 6.34
CA ILE A 56 -2.34 2.33 6.18
C ILE A 56 -2.74 1.47 4.98
N VAL A 57 -2.09 1.67 3.83
CA VAL A 57 -2.37 0.85 2.63
C VAL A 57 -2.02 -0.61 2.85
N HIS A 58 -0.78 -0.88 3.28
CA HIS A 58 -0.20 -2.23 3.39
C HIS A 58 -0.89 -3.09 4.45
N SER A 59 -1.23 -2.53 5.61
CA SER A 59 -1.73 -3.30 6.74
C SER A 59 -3.23 -3.11 6.98
N SER A 60 -3.79 -1.95 6.64
CA SER A 60 -5.18 -1.60 6.99
C SER A 60 -6.16 -1.62 5.81
N ILE A 61 -5.67 -1.72 4.56
CA ILE A 61 -6.51 -1.81 3.37
C ILE A 61 -6.29 -3.15 2.65
N GLN A 62 -5.07 -3.37 2.15
CA GLN A 62 -4.77 -4.47 1.23
C GLN A 62 -5.08 -5.87 1.80
N PRO A 63 -4.81 -6.20 3.08
CA PRO A 63 -5.07 -7.54 3.61
C PRO A 63 -6.57 -7.88 3.61
N HIS A 64 -7.42 -6.88 3.86
CA HIS A 64 -8.88 -7.06 3.81
C HIS A 64 -9.39 -7.30 2.39
N GLN A 65 -8.72 -6.74 1.37
CA GLN A 65 -9.05 -7.04 -0.02
C GLN A 65 -8.74 -8.50 -0.38
N ASN A 66 -7.66 -9.06 0.15
CA ASN A 66 -7.32 -10.48 -0.06
C ASN A 66 -8.35 -11.40 0.62
N GLN A 67 -8.92 -10.97 1.74
CA GLN A 67 -10.00 -11.69 2.43
C GLN A 67 -11.35 -11.62 1.68
N ALA A 68 -11.52 -10.71 0.73
CA ALA A 68 -12.83 -10.49 0.08
C ALA A 68 -13.38 -11.75 -0.64
N ARG A 69 -12.50 -12.63 -1.14
CA ARG A 69 -12.90 -13.94 -1.70
C ARG A 69 -13.39 -14.92 -0.63
N TYR A 70 -12.77 -14.89 0.55
CA TYR A 70 -13.23 -15.70 1.68
C TYR A 70 -14.58 -15.18 2.18
N ILE A 71 -14.75 -13.86 2.26
CA ILE A 71 -16.04 -13.22 2.60
C ILE A 71 -17.14 -13.63 1.63
N GLU A 72 -16.88 -13.55 0.32
CA GLU A 72 -17.80 -14.02 -0.74
C GLU A 72 -18.22 -15.48 -0.57
N LYS A 73 -17.26 -16.35 -0.24
CA LYS A 73 -17.50 -17.79 -0.11
C LYS A 73 -18.32 -18.15 1.14
N GLU A 74 -18.00 -17.56 2.28
CA GLU A 74 -18.58 -17.96 3.57
C GLU A 74 -19.85 -17.19 3.93
N PHE A 75 -19.99 -15.95 3.45
CA PHE A 75 -21.12 -15.06 3.81
C PHE A 75 -22.00 -14.68 2.60
N GLY A 76 -21.64 -15.13 1.39
CA GLY A 76 -22.42 -14.96 0.17
C GLY A 76 -21.88 -13.87 -0.78
N PRO A 77 -22.25 -13.95 -2.07
CA PRO A 77 -21.67 -13.11 -3.12
C PRO A 77 -21.89 -11.62 -2.93
N ASP A 78 -23.00 -11.24 -2.31
CA ASP A 78 -23.37 -9.83 -2.11
C ASP A 78 -22.58 -9.14 -0.99
N GLN A 79 -21.81 -9.90 -0.19
CA GLN A 79 -21.04 -9.35 0.94
C GLN A 79 -19.65 -8.84 0.56
N LYS A 80 -19.11 -9.29 -0.58
CA LYS A 80 -17.78 -8.95 -1.05
C LYS A 80 -17.60 -7.45 -1.31
N LEU A 81 -18.54 -6.85 -2.02
CA LEU A 81 -18.44 -5.45 -2.43
C LEU A 81 -18.62 -4.49 -1.25
N PRO A 82 -19.61 -4.66 -0.34
CA PRO A 82 -19.70 -3.88 0.90
C PRO A 82 -18.44 -3.97 1.75
N TRP A 83 -17.86 -5.17 1.90
CA TRP A 83 -16.60 -5.37 2.61
C TRP A 83 -15.45 -4.54 2.02
N LEU A 84 -15.25 -4.65 0.70
CA LEU A 84 -14.24 -3.87 0.00
C LEU A 84 -14.46 -2.36 0.16
N ARG A 85 -15.69 -1.88 -0.06
CA ARG A 85 -16.05 -0.46 0.06
C ARG A 85 -15.76 0.08 1.47
N TYR A 86 -16.10 -0.68 2.50
CA TYR A 86 -15.85 -0.26 3.89
C TYR A 86 -14.36 -0.10 4.18
N HIS A 87 -13.55 -1.12 3.91
CA HIS A 87 -12.11 -1.09 4.25
C HIS A 87 -11.33 -0.10 3.39
N ILE A 88 -11.62 -0.03 2.08
CA ILE A 88 -10.99 0.92 1.17
C ILE A 88 -11.41 2.35 1.57
N GLY A 89 -12.71 2.62 1.73
CA GLY A 89 -13.20 3.95 2.11
C GLY A 89 -12.65 4.42 3.45
N LYS A 90 -12.63 3.56 4.47
CA LYS A 90 -12.07 3.89 5.79
C LYS A 90 -10.59 4.23 5.71
N GLY A 91 -9.81 3.45 4.95
CA GLY A 91 -8.37 3.68 4.78
C GLY A 91 -8.07 4.97 4.02
N PHE A 92 -8.78 5.22 2.92
CA PHE A 92 -8.60 6.45 2.14
C PHE A 92 -9.05 7.69 2.90
N ALA A 93 -10.15 7.65 3.66
CA ALA A 93 -10.54 8.77 4.53
C ALA A 93 -9.47 9.10 5.60
N ALA A 94 -8.70 8.10 6.06
CA ALA A 94 -7.57 8.33 6.96
C ALA A 94 -6.37 8.94 6.21
N LEU A 95 -6.07 8.43 5.00
CA LEU A 95 -5.01 8.97 4.14
C LEU A 95 -5.29 10.42 3.74
N GLU A 96 -6.55 10.79 3.50
CA GLU A 96 -6.95 12.16 3.13
C GLU A 96 -6.60 13.15 4.22
N LYS A 97 -6.93 12.79 5.47
CA LYS A 97 -6.59 13.62 6.62
C LYS A 97 -5.09 13.66 6.87
N LEU A 98 -4.40 12.53 6.70
CA LEU A 98 -2.97 12.43 6.95
C LEU A 98 -2.15 13.25 5.97
N LEU A 99 -2.50 13.21 4.68
CA LEU A 99 -1.67 13.77 3.60
C LEU A 99 -2.02 15.20 3.22
N LYS A 100 -3.12 15.75 3.75
CA LYS A 100 -3.65 17.08 3.41
C LYS A 100 -2.58 18.19 3.37
N ASP A 101 -1.73 18.25 4.40
CA ASP A 101 -0.72 19.32 4.53
C ASP A 101 0.67 18.91 4.01
N TYR A 102 0.78 17.73 3.40
CA TYR A 102 2.04 17.16 2.89
C TYR A 102 2.03 16.93 1.37
N ALA A 103 0.84 16.76 0.79
CA ALA A 103 0.68 16.49 -0.64
C ALA A 103 1.16 17.67 -1.49
N GLY A 104 1.78 17.33 -2.62
CA GLY A 104 2.18 18.26 -3.67
C GLY A 104 1.83 17.65 -5.02
N ARG A 105 2.79 17.55 -5.94
CA ARG A 105 2.60 16.73 -7.15
C ARG A 105 2.35 15.25 -6.85
N TYR A 106 2.89 14.75 -5.75
CA TYR A 106 2.79 13.38 -5.23
C TYR A 106 2.34 13.40 -3.77
N ALA A 107 2.21 12.22 -3.15
CA ALA A 107 1.61 12.06 -1.83
C ALA A 107 2.28 12.87 -0.72
N THR A 108 3.58 13.14 -0.82
CA THR A 108 4.35 13.86 0.22
C THR A 108 5.32 14.91 -0.35
N GLY A 109 4.90 15.60 -1.42
CA GLY A 109 5.65 16.69 -2.05
C GLY A 109 5.78 16.50 -3.56
N ASP A 110 6.91 16.93 -4.13
CA ASP A 110 7.12 16.93 -5.59
C ASP A 110 7.97 15.77 -6.12
N GLU A 111 8.37 14.85 -5.24
CA GLU A 111 9.09 13.63 -5.58
C GLU A 111 8.32 12.38 -5.12
N VAL A 112 8.47 11.30 -5.89
CA VAL A 112 7.87 9.99 -5.59
C VAL A 112 8.61 9.35 -4.41
N HIS A 113 7.86 8.98 -3.38
CA HIS A 113 8.37 8.32 -2.19
C HIS A 113 7.59 7.05 -1.85
N LEU A 114 7.91 6.45 -0.70
CA LEU A 114 7.31 5.21 -0.21
C LEU A 114 5.77 5.26 -0.20
N ALA A 115 5.18 6.38 0.22
CA ALA A 115 3.72 6.54 0.21
C ALA A 115 3.13 6.30 -1.19
N ASP A 116 3.75 6.88 -2.22
CA ASP A 116 3.30 6.77 -3.61
C ASP A 116 3.38 5.34 -4.14
N ILE A 117 4.44 4.60 -3.77
CA ILE A 117 4.64 3.20 -4.17
C ILE A 117 3.50 2.30 -3.70
N PHE A 118 2.94 2.58 -2.51
CA PHE A 118 1.79 1.86 -2.00
C PHE A 118 0.46 2.43 -2.50
N LEU A 119 0.33 3.75 -2.63
CA LEU A 119 -0.89 4.41 -3.07
C LEU A 119 -1.23 4.10 -4.54
N ALA A 120 -0.25 4.11 -5.45
CA ALA A 120 -0.48 3.91 -6.88
C ALA A 120 -1.20 2.57 -7.20
N PRO A 121 -0.70 1.39 -6.77
CA PRO A 121 -1.40 0.12 -7.02
C PRO A 121 -2.75 0.05 -6.28
N GLN A 122 -2.85 0.69 -5.11
CA GLN A 122 -4.08 0.69 -4.32
C GLN A 122 -5.20 1.52 -4.98
N LEU A 123 -4.87 2.69 -5.55
CA LEU A 123 -5.79 3.51 -6.34
C LEU A 123 -6.25 2.79 -7.60
N TYR A 124 -5.32 2.12 -8.29
CA TYR A 124 -5.66 1.28 -9.43
C TYR A 124 -6.61 0.15 -9.04
N ALA A 125 -6.34 -0.55 -7.93
CA ALA A 125 -7.20 -1.61 -7.44
C ALA A 125 -8.62 -1.09 -7.11
N ALA A 126 -8.72 0.02 -6.38
CA ALA A 126 -10.01 0.60 -6.02
C ALA A 126 -10.83 0.99 -7.26
N THR A 127 -10.24 1.76 -8.18
CA THR A 127 -10.97 2.37 -9.30
C THR A 127 -11.14 1.45 -10.50
N LYS A 128 -10.09 0.70 -10.89
CA LYS A 128 -10.07 -0.11 -12.12
C LYS A 128 -10.42 -1.57 -11.88
N ARG A 129 -10.09 -2.12 -10.71
CA ARG A 129 -10.34 -3.55 -10.41
C ARG A 129 -11.66 -3.76 -9.67
N PHE A 130 -12.01 -2.87 -8.74
CA PHE A 130 -13.20 -3.02 -7.90
C PHE A 130 -14.32 -2.03 -8.23
N ASN A 131 -14.11 -1.10 -9.17
CA ASN A 131 -15.07 -0.08 -9.58
C ASN A 131 -15.68 0.67 -8.38
N ILE A 132 -14.85 0.94 -7.38
CA ILE A 132 -15.20 1.78 -6.25
C ILE A 132 -14.93 3.21 -6.69
N ASP A 133 -15.97 4.04 -6.63
CA ASP A 133 -15.83 5.46 -6.87
C ASP A 133 -15.05 6.08 -5.72
N MET A 134 -13.95 6.74 -6.08
CA MET A 134 -13.00 7.33 -5.15
C MET A 134 -12.99 8.83 -5.44
N VAL A 135 -13.61 9.62 -4.58
CA VAL A 135 -13.42 11.08 -4.62
C VAL A 135 -12.16 11.35 -3.83
N VAL A 136 -11.04 11.43 -4.52
CA VAL A 136 -9.76 11.74 -3.91
C VAL A 136 -9.55 13.25 -3.99
N SER A 137 -9.71 13.95 -2.87
CA SER A 137 -9.49 15.39 -2.78
C SER A 137 -8.25 15.70 -1.94
N TRP A 138 -7.10 15.82 -2.60
CA TRP A 138 -5.90 16.45 -2.06
C TRP A 138 -5.33 17.43 -3.08
#